data_AF-A0A1A9NFG3-F1
#
_entry.id   AF-A0A1A9NFG3-F1
#
_cell.length_a   1.000
_cell.length_b   1.000
_cell.length_c   1.000
_cell.angle_alpha   90.00
_cell.angle_beta   90.00
_cell.angle_gamma   90.00
#
_symmetry.space_group_name_H-M   'P 1'
#
loop_
_entity.id
_entity.type
_entity.pdbx_description
1 polymer ?
#
loop_
_entity_poly.entity_id
_entity_poly.type
_entity_poly.pdbx_seq_one_letter_code
_entity_poly.pdbx_strand_id
1 'polypeptide(L)'
;VDEEHRLNAMEVEIDAECGNIIARRQPTASDLRQVMAISKGITNLERAGDEARKIAKRTRRIAQDGAGRNINVADIQSSGQMAASILHHALAAFARLDTVAAAAIMSEDEAIDDRYRAFVRKLPAYMAGNPRVIASALDYLFIASAIERIGDHAKNLAELVIYVVKGTDVRHVSRERLEREALDH
;
A
#
# COMPACT_ATOMS: atom_id res chain seq x y z
N VAL A 1 -11.72 16.12 -1.22
CA VAL A 1 -11.17 17.04 -0.20
C VAL A 1 -11.75 16.68 1.14
N ASP A 2 -13.08 16.50 1.22
CA ASP A 2 -13.77 16.05 2.43
C ASP A 2 -13.24 14.71 3.00
N GLU A 3 -13.05 13.70 2.14
CA GLU A 3 -12.55 12.38 2.58
C GLU A 3 -11.09 12.37 3.09
N GLU A 4 -10.22 13.25 2.58
CA GLU A 4 -8.83 13.38 3.03
C GLU A 4 -8.77 13.97 4.44
N HIS A 5 -9.51 15.06 4.68
CA HIS A 5 -9.59 15.64 6.02
C HIS A 5 -10.18 14.65 7.02
N ARG A 6 -11.12 13.81 6.60
CA ARG A 6 -11.68 12.76 7.44
C ARG A 6 -10.63 11.69 7.77
N LEU A 7 -9.87 11.21 6.79
CA LEU A 7 -8.80 10.23 7.04
C LEU A 7 -7.74 10.77 7.99
N ASN A 8 -7.28 12.00 7.78
CA ASN A 8 -6.26 12.62 8.63
C ASN A 8 -6.78 12.87 10.05
N ALA A 9 -8.06 13.23 10.19
CA ALA A 9 -8.68 13.37 11.52
C ALA A 9 -8.78 12.03 12.25
N MET A 10 -9.13 10.95 11.54
CA MET A 10 -9.18 9.61 12.10
C MET A 10 -7.80 9.12 12.54
N GLU A 11 -6.72 9.45 11.80
CA GLU A 11 -5.35 9.15 12.23
C GLU A 11 -5.04 9.77 13.59
N VAL A 12 -5.27 11.09 13.72
CA VAL A 12 -5.01 11.83 14.97
C VAL A 12 -5.86 11.30 16.14
N GLU A 13 -7.13 10.99 15.88
CA GLU A 13 -8.05 10.46 16.88
C GLU A 13 -7.56 9.13 17.43
N ILE A 14 -7.23 8.17 16.55
CA ILE A 14 -6.83 6.83 17.00
C ILE A 14 -5.44 6.85 17.65
N ASP A 15 -4.50 7.70 17.19
CA ASP A 15 -3.22 7.87 17.88
C ASP A 15 -3.40 8.43 19.30
N ALA A 16 -4.34 9.35 19.51
CA ALA A 16 -4.69 9.85 20.83
C ALA A 16 -5.29 8.73 21.72
N GLU A 17 -6.14 7.87 21.15
CA GLU A 17 -6.67 6.70 21.86
C GLU A 17 -5.56 5.71 22.25
N CYS A 18 -4.60 5.45 21.36
CA CYS A 18 -3.44 4.62 21.65
C CYS A 18 -2.62 5.19 22.82
N GLY A 19 -2.35 6.49 22.81
CA GLY A 19 -1.68 7.19 23.91
C GLY A 19 -2.44 7.08 25.23
N ASN A 20 -3.77 7.22 25.20
CA ASN A 20 -4.63 7.07 26.36
C ASN A 20 -4.62 5.64 26.94
N ILE A 21 -4.62 4.62 26.08
CA ILE A 21 -4.50 3.21 26.51
C ILE A 21 -3.17 3.00 27.22
N ILE A 22 -2.06 3.47 26.64
CA ILE A 22 -0.73 3.33 27.24
C ILE A 22 -0.68 4.03 28.61
N ALA A 23 -1.09 5.30 28.67
CA ALA A 23 -0.99 6.11 29.87
C ALA A 23 -1.89 5.60 31.02
N ARG A 24 -3.10 5.13 30.70
CA ARG A 24 -4.12 4.79 31.71
C ARG A 24 -4.14 3.31 32.10
N ARG A 25 -3.73 2.42 31.19
CA ARG A 25 -3.91 0.98 31.37
C ARG A 25 -2.60 0.21 31.50
N GLN A 26 -1.44 0.83 31.21
CA GLN A 26 -0.11 0.22 31.35
C GLN A 26 -0.07 -1.21 30.75
N PRO A 27 -0.35 -1.35 29.45
CA PRO A 27 -0.49 -2.65 28.79
C PRO A 27 0.73 -3.54 28.98
N THR A 28 0.50 -4.86 29.03
CA THR A 28 1.59 -5.84 29.03
C THR A 28 2.34 -5.82 27.70
N ALA A 29 3.49 -6.51 27.60
CA ALA A 29 4.32 -6.47 26.40
C ALA A 29 3.56 -6.84 25.10
N SER A 30 2.65 -7.81 25.15
CA SER A 30 1.85 -8.21 23.98
C SER A 30 0.86 -7.12 23.57
N ASP A 31 0.12 -6.60 24.55
CA ASP A 31 -0.88 -5.54 24.33
C ASP A 31 -0.20 -4.25 23.84
N LEU A 32 0.98 -3.92 24.38
CA LEU A 32 1.75 -2.75 23.96
C LEU A 32 2.20 -2.89 22.50
N ARG A 33 2.67 -4.07 22.08
CA ARG A 33 3.00 -4.31 20.67
C ARG A 33 1.79 -4.10 19.77
N GLN A 34 0.62 -4.59 20.17
CA GLN A 34 -0.61 -4.41 19.41
C GLN A 34 -1.00 -2.93 19.29
N VAL A 35 -0.96 -2.16 20.39
CA VAL A 35 -1.23 -0.71 20.36
C VAL A 35 -0.23 0.03 19.47
N MET A 36 1.06 -0.30 19.57
CA MET A 36 2.09 0.29 18.71
C MET A 36 1.89 -0.07 17.23
N ALA A 37 1.44 -1.29 16.94
CA ALA A 37 1.16 -1.73 15.58
C ALA A 37 -0.08 -1.03 15.00
N ILE A 38 -1.11 -0.78 15.82
CA ILE A 38 -2.28 0.00 15.41
C ILE A 38 -1.85 1.40 14.99
N SER A 39 -1.14 2.14 15.85
CA SER A 39 -0.65 3.49 15.55
C SER A 39 0.16 3.53 14.24
N LYS A 40 1.14 2.63 14.08
CA LYS A 40 1.92 2.53 12.83
C LYS A 40 1.09 2.11 11.62
N GLY A 41 0.10 1.25 11.82
CA GLY A 41 -0.77 0.75 10.77
C GLY A 41 -1.66 1.85 10.19
N ILE A 42 -2.16 2.75 11.04
CA ILE A 42 -3.04 3.83 10.60
C ILE A 42 -2.30 4.84 9.72
N THR A 43 -1.05 5.19 10.05
CA THR A 43 -0.22 6.00 9.15
C THR A 43 0.00 5.31 7.79
N ASN A 44 0.11 3.97 7.73
CA ASN A 44 0.18 3.29 6.43
C ASN A 44 -1.15 3.38 5.65
N LEU A 45 -2.29 3.32 6.34
CA LEU A 45 -3.61 3.49 5.72
C LEU A 45 -3.84 4.93 5.21
N GLU A 46 -3.43 5.93 5.97
CA GLU A 46 -3.47 7.33 5.55
C GLU A 46 -2.66 7.52 4.26
N ARG A 47 -1.40 7.04 4.24
CA ARG A 47 -0.54 7.13 3.06
C ARG A 47 -1.09 6.40 1.85
N ALA A 48 -1.69 5.22 2.02
CA ALA A 48 -2.37 4.50 0.95
C ALA A 48 -3.56 5.31 0.38
N GLY A 49 -4.33 5.98 1.25
CA GLY A 49 -5.39 6.91 0.83
C GLY A 49 -4.84 8.11 0.04
N ASP A 50 -3.68 8.60 0.43
CA ASP A 50 -2.98 9.70 -0.23
C ASP A 50 -2.50 9.32 -1.64
N GLU A 51 -2.03 8.09 -1.83
CA GLU A 51 -1.72 7.53 -3.15
C GLU A 51 -2.97 7.36 -4.01
N ALA A 52 -4.09 6.87 -3.44
CA ALA A 52 -5.37 6.77 -4.14
C ALA A 52 -5.86 8.15 -4.64
N ARG A 53 -5.66 9.20 -3.85
CA ARG A 53 -5.94 10.58 -4.23
C ARG A 53 -5.06 11.07 -5.38
N LYS A 54 -3.76 10.72 -5.39
CA LYS A 54 -2.86 11.04 -6.51
C LYS A 54 -3.33 10.38 -7.80
N ILE A 55 -3.78 9.13 -7.73
CA ILE A 55 -4.37 8.41 -8.87
C ILE A 55 -5.59 9.17 -9.40
N ALA A 56 -6.56 9.51 -8.54
CA ALA A 56 -7.78 10.22 -8.94
C ALA A 56 -7.49 11.57 -9.61
N LYS A 57 -6.55 12.35 -9.06
CA LYS A 57 -6.16 13.66 -9.64
C LYS A 57 -5.58 13.51 -11.05
N ARG A 58 -4.73 12.49 -11.28
CA ARG A 58 -4.07 12.26 -12.57
C ARG A 58 -5.00 11.66 -13.60
N THR A 59 -5.86 10.73 -13.20
CA THR A 59 -6.91 10.18 -14.07
C THR A 59 -7.80 11.29 -14.61
N ARG A 60 -8.19 12.26 -13.77
CA ARG A 60 -8.96 13.43 -14.21
C ARG A 60 -8.18 14.29 -15.21
N ARG A 61 -6.89 14.51 -14.98
CA ARG A 61 -6.03 15.28 -15.89
C ARG A 61 -5.93 14.60 -17.27
N ILE A 62 -5.73 13.28 -17.29
CA ILE A 62 -5.72 12.50 -18.53
C ILE A 62 -7.07 12.56 -19.25
N ALA A 63 -8.18 12.48 -18.52
CA ALA A 63 -9.51 12.53 -19.13
C ALA A 63 -9.80 13.88 -19.82
N GLN A 64 -9.20 14.97 -19.35
CA GLN A 64 -9.28 16.30 -19.96
C GLN A 64 -8.35 16.45 -21.17
N ASP A 65 -7.27 15.67 -21.20
CA ASP A 65 -6.24 15.72 -22.23
C ASP A 65 -6.47 14.61 -23.28
N GLY A 66 -7.24 14.93 -24.33
CA GLY A 66 -7.76 13.95 -25.30
C GLY A 66 -6.73 13.08 -26.03
N ALA A 67 -5.43 13.39 -25.92
CA ALA A 67 -4.31 12.61 -26.44
C ALA A 67 -4.03 11.30 -25.66
N GLY A 68 -4.55 11.15 -24.43
CA GLY A 68 -4.26 10.01 -23.54
C GLY A 68 -4.86 8.66 -23.93
N ARG A 69 -5.68 8.60 -24.99
CA ARG A 69 -6.38 7.37 -25.45
C ARG A 69 -5.49 6.37 -26.21
N ASN A 70 -4.26 6.76 -26.57
CA ASN A 70 -3.37 5.95 -27.40
C ASN A 70 -2.40 5.03 -26.59
N ILE A 71 -2.47 5.06 -25.26
CA ILE A 71 -1.65 4.21 -24.39
C ILE A 71 -2.51 3.05 -23.91
N ASN A 72 -2.01 1.82 -24.02
CA ASN A 72 -2.68 0.66 -23.45
C ASN A 72 -2.59 0.69 -21.92
N VAL A 73 -3.75 0.78 -21.26
CA VAL A 73 -3.88 0.90 -19.79
C VAL A 73 -4.35 -0.37 -19.10
N ALA A 74 -4.50 -1.49 -19.82
CA ALA A 74 -4.99 -2.74 -19.24
C ALA A 74 -4.13 -3.20 -18.05
N ASP A 75 -2.80 -3.09 -18.18
CA ASP A 75 -1.86 -3.42 -17.12
C ASP A 75 -2.09 -2.52 -15.88
N ILE A 76 -2.30 -1.22 -16.07
CA ILE A 76 -2.54 -0.26 -14.98
C ILE A 76 -3.86 -0.54 -14.27
N GLN A 77 -4.92 -0.80 -15.03
CA GLN A 77 -6.24 -1.13 -14.47
C GLN A 77 -6.17 -2.42 -13.63
N SER A 78 -5.50 -3.45 -14.17
CA SER A 78 -5.32 -4.71 -13.46
C SER A 78 -4.44 -4.54 -12.22
N SER A 79 -3.34 -3.78 -12.28
CA SER A 79 -2.52 -3.48 -11.10
C SER A 79 -3.29 -2.68 -10.05
N GLY A 80 -4.17 -1.76 -10.44
CA GLY A 80 -5.02 -1.03 -9.49
C GLY A 80 -5.98 -1.96 -8.73
N GLN A 81 -6.52 -2.97 -9.41
CA GLN A 81 -7.35 -4.01 -8.76
C GLN A 81 -6.53 -4.88 -7.80
N MET A 82 -5.31 -5.24 -8.18
CA MET A 82 -4.39 -5.96 -7.29
C MET A 82 -4.06 -5.14 -6.04
N ALA A 83 -3.75 -3.85 -6.19
CA ALA A 83 -3.47 -2.95 -5.08
C ALA A 83 -4.66 -2.78 -4.12
N ALA A 84 -5.89 -2.75 -4.63
CA ALA A 84 -7.08 -2.77 -3.78
C ALA A 84 -7.24 -4.10 -3.05
N SER A 85 -7.00 -5.22 -3.75
CA SER A 85 -7.10 -6.57 -3.18
C SER A 85 -6.08 -6.81 -2.06
N ILE A 86 -4.81 -6.49 -2.31
CA ILE A 86 -3.73 -6.69 -1.33
C ILE A 86 -3.96 -5.85 -0.07
N LEU A 87 -4.49 -4.63 -0.21
CA LEU A 87 -4.85 -3.79 0.94
C LEU A 87 -5.99 -4.42 1.76
N HIS A 88 -7.01 -4.98 1.10
CA HIS A 88 -8.06 -5.74 1.78
C HIS A 88 -7.52 -6.98 2.48
N HIS A 89 -6.62 -7.72 1.86
CA HIS A 89 -5.97 -8.89 2.47
C HIS A 89 -5.13 -8.49 3.69
N ALA A 90 -4.37 -7.40 3.61
CA ALA A 90 -3.59 -6.85 4.72
C ALA A 90 -4.46 -6.46 5.92
N LEU A 91 -5.57 -5.75 5.67
CA LEU A 91 -6.54 -5.41 6.71
C LEU A 91 -7.16 -6.66 7.35
N ALA A 92 -7.50 -7.66 6.55
CA ALA A 92 -8.09 -8.90 7.03
C ALA A 92 -7.09 -9.74 7.86
N ALA A 93 -5.82 -9.80 7.42
CA ALA A 93 -4.74 -10.43 8.16
C ALA A 93 -4.49 -9.71 9.49
N PHE A 94 -4.47 -8.38 9.49
CA PHE A 94 -4.29 -7.56 10.68
C PHE A 94 -5.42 -7.74 11.69
N ALA A 95 -6.68 -7.72 11.24
CA ALA A 95 -7.85 -7.91 12.10
C ALA A 95 -7.89 -9.29 12.79
N ARG A 96 -7.33 -10.31 12.14
CA ARG A 96 -7.26 -11.68 12.67
C ARG A 96 -5.92 -12.03 13.31
N LEU A 97 -4.94 -11.14 13.25
CA LEU A 97 -3.54 -11.40 13.58
C LEU A 97 -3.00 -12.68 12.90
N ASP A 98 -3.38 -12.87 11.64
CA ASP A 98 -3.08 -14.07 10.86
C ASP A 98 -1.71 -13.94 10.16
N THR A 99 -0.68 -14.57 10.72
CA THR A 99 0.68 -14.51 10.18
C THR A 99 0.82 -15.26 8.85
N VAL A 100 0.01 -16.29 8.60
CA VAL A 100 0.05 -17.04 7.34
C VAL A 100 -0.49 -16.17 6.21
N ALA A 101 -1.63 -15.52 6.44
CA ALA A 101 -2.18 -14.54 5.50
C ALA A 101 -1.22 -13.36 5.30
N ALA A 102 -0.54 -12.90 6.35
CA ALA A 102 0.46 -11.84 6.26
C ALA A 102 1.66 -12.22 5.37
N ALA A 103 2.13 -13.47 5.43
CA ALA A 103 3.22 -13.94 4.57
C ALA A 103 2.84 -13.97 3.09
N ALA A 104 1.59 -14.36 2.76
CA ALA A 104 1.11 -14.42 1.38
C ALA A 104 1.13 -13.06 0.68
N ILE A 105 0.89 -11.97 1.41
CA ILE A 105 0.88 -10.59 0.91
C ILE A 105 2.22 -10.20 0.26
N MET A 106 3.35 -10.75 0.73
CA MET A 106 4.66 -10.45 0.13
C MET A 106 4.72 -10.84 -1.35
N SER A 107 4.10 -11.97 -1.70
CA SER A 107 4.05 -12.44 -3.09
C SER A 107 3.10 -11.63 -3.96
N GLU A 108 2.02 -11.11 -3.38
CA GLU A 108 1.07 -10.23 -4.07
C GLU A 108 1.71 -8.86 -4.39
N ASP A 109 2.49 -8.32 -3.45
CA ASP A 109 3.24 -7.07 -3.59
C ASP A 109 4.31 -7.17 -4.69
N GLU A 110 5.09 -8.24 -4.69
CA GLU A 110 6.10 -8.53 -5.72
C GLU A 110 5.49 -8.59 -7.13
N ALA A 111 4.27 -9.10 -7.27
CA ALA A 111 3.55 -9.11 -8.54
C ALA A 111 3.13 -7.71 -9.02
N ILE A 112 2.81 -6.78 -8.11
CA ILE A 112 2.51 -5.37 -8.43
C ILE A 112 3.79 -4.67 -8.89
N ASP A 113 4.89 -4.87 -8.17
CA ASP A 113 6.23 -4.39 -8.49
C ASP A 113 6.68 -4.75 -9.91
N ASP A 114 6.52 -6.02 -10.28
CA ASP A 114 6.93 -6.51 -11.60
C ASP A 114 6.08 -5.90 -12.71
N ARG A 115 4.78 -5.70 -12.47
CA ARG A 115 3.89 -5.01 -13.41
C ARG A 115 4.25 -3.53 -13.55
N TYR A 116 4.59 -2.86 -12.45
CA TYR A 116 5.09 -1.49 -12.49
C TYR A 116 6.35 -1.40 -13.35
N ARG A 117 7.37 -2.24 -13.09
CA ARG A 117 8.61 -2.28 -13.88
C ARG A 117 8.34 -2.58 -15.36
N ALA A 118 7.43 -3.52 -15.65
CA ALA A 118 7.04 -3.87 -17.01
C ALA A 118 6.35 -2.70 -17.73
N PHE A 119 5.48 -1.96 -17.04
CA PHE A 119 4.82 -0.78 -17.58
C PHE A 119 5.83 0.33 -17.90
N VAL A 120 6.73 0.64 -16.95
CA VAL A 120 7.79 1.64 -17.11
C VAL A 120 8.64 1.36 -18.35
N ARG A 121 9.03 0.10 -18.59
CA ARG A 121 9.81 -0.30 -19.77
C ARG A 121 9.10 -0.05 -21.10
N LYS A 122 7.76 -0.04 -21.14
CA LYS A 122 6.97 0.21 -22.36
C LYS A 122 6.83 1.69 -22.69
N LEU A 123 6.93 2.59 -21.71
CA LEU A 123 6.67 4.02 -21.88
C LEU A 123 7.54 4.71 -22.95
N PRO A 124 8.87 4.47 -23.04
CA PRO A 124 9.70 5.11 -24.05
C PRO A 124 9.24 4.81 -25.48
N ALA A 125 8.75 3.59 -25.76
CA ALA A 125 8.26 3.22 -27.08
C ALA A 125 6.99 4.01 -27.46
N TYR A 126 6.05 4.20 -26.53
CA TYR A 126 4.88 5.06 -26.76
C TYR A 126 5.27 6.51 -27.03
N MET A 127 6.20 7.05 -26.24
CA MET A 127 6.67 8.42 -26.38
C MET A 127 7.41 8.65 -27.70
N ALA A 128 8.24 7.70 -28.13
CA ALA A 128 8.95 7.77 -29.40
C ALA A 128 8.01 7.64 -30.61
N GLY A 129 7.00 6.78 -30.52
CA GLY A 129 6.00 6.61 -31.59
C GLY A 129 5.06 7.80 -31.76
N ASN A 130 4.80 8.57 -30.69
CA ASN A 130 4.00 9.78 -30.76
C ASN A 130 4.38 10.78 -29.64
N PRO A 131 5.21 11.80 -29.91
CA PRO A 131 5.61 12.79 -28.90
C PRO A 131 4.44 13.54 -28.23
N ARG A 132 3.27 13.60 -28.87
CA ARG A 132 2.06 14.23 -28.29
C ARG A 132 1.54 13.50 -27.06
N VAL A 133 1.92 12.23 -26.85
CA VAL A 133 1.48 11.45 -25.68
C VAL A 133 2.38 11.57 -24.46
N ILE A 134 3.51 12.31 -24.54
CA ILE A 134 4.51 12.38 -23.45
C ILE A 134 3.87 12.81 -22.13
N ALA A 135 3.02 13.84 -22.14
CA ALA A 135 2.34 14.32 -20.93
C ALA A 135 1.46 13.23 -20.30
N SER A 136 0.60 12.57 -21.09
CA SER A 136 -0.25 11.48 -20.61
C SER A 136 0.57 10.26 -20.16
N ALA A 137 1.67 9.94 -20.84
CA ALA A 137 2.56 8.84 -20.48
C ALA A 137 3.24 9.06 -19.12
N LEU A 138 3.67 10.30 -18.83
CA LEU A 138 4.16 10.67 -17.51
C LEU A 138 3.05 10.58 -16.45
N ASP A 139 1.81 10.96 -16.78
CA ASP A 139 0.69 10.76 -15.84
C ASP A 139 0.43 9.31 -15.50
N TYR A 140 0.42 8.43 -16.50
CA TYR A 140 0.29 7.00 -16.24
C TYR A 140 1.47 6.43 -15.47
N LEU A 141 2.69 6.92 -15.70
CA LEU A 141 3.86 6.54 -14.88
C LEU A 141 3.62 6.84 -13.40
N PHE A 142 3.14 8.03 -13.09
CA PHE A 142 2.87 8.41 -11.71
C PHE A 142 1.67 7.68 -11.11
N ILE A 143 0.66 7.32 -11.92
CA ILE A 143 -0.43 6.43 -11.48
C ILE A 143 0.15 5.05 -11.14
N ALA A 144 1.00 4.49 -12.00
CA ALA A 144 1.62 3.19 -11.80
C ALA A 144 2.46 3.17 -10.51
N SER A 145 3.23 4.23 -10.25
CA SER A 145 4.01 4.35 -9.01
C SER A 145 3.12 4.52 -7.77
N ALA A 146 2.00 5.24 -7.87
CA ALA A 146 1.07 5.35 -6.76
C ALA A 146 0.40 4.00 -6.43
N ILE A 147 0.11 3.17 -7.44
CA ILE A 147 -0.41 1.82 -7.26
C ILE A 147 0.62 0.91 -6.55
N GLU A 148 1.88 0.96 -6.96
CA GLU A 148 2.97 0.21 -6.31
C GLU A 148 3.15 0.63 -4.84
N ARG A 149 3.13 1.93 -4.56
CA ARG A 149 3.15 2.44 -3.17
C ARG A 149 1.99 1.96 -2.29
N ILE A 150 0.80 1.73 -2.87
CA ILE A 150 -0.31 1.12 -2.12
C ILE A 150 0.02 -0.33 -1.73
N GLY A 151 0.67 -1.07 -2.64
CA GLY A 151 1.21 -2.40 -2.36
C GLY A 151 2.20 -2.39 -1.20
N ASP A 152 3.18 -1.47 -1.24
CA ASP A 152 4.15 -1.27 -0.17
C ASP A 152 3.48 -0.99 1.19
N HIS A 153 2.45 -0.14 1.22
CA HIS A 153 1.70 0.13 2.46
C HIS A 153 0.94 -1.09 2.98
N ALA A 154 0.40 -1.92 2.09
CA ALA A 154 -0.24 -3.19 2.45
C ALA A 154 0.78 -4.21 2.99
N LYS A 155 1.96 -4.28 2.38
CA LYS A 155 3.09 -5.08 2.87
C LYS A 155 3.55 -4.64 4.26
N ASN A 156 3.70 -3.34 4.49
CA ASN A 156 4.06 -2.83 5.81
C ASN A 156 3.03 -3.23 6.89
N LEU A 157 1.74 -3.22 6.55
CA LEU A 157 0.68 -3.72 7.45
C LEU A 157 0.84 -5.20 7.75
N ALA A 158 1.19 -6.02 6.76
CA ALA A 158 1.45 -7.44 6.94
C ALA A 158 2.67 -7.70 7.84
N GLU A 159 3.75 -6.94 7.67
CA GLU A 159 4.93 -7.00 8.55
C GLU A 159 4.57 -6.66 10.00
N LEU A 160 3.65 -5.71 10.23
CA LEU A 160 3.14 -5.38 11.56
C LEU A 160 2.39 -6.56 12.20
N VAL A 161 1.67 -7.38 11.43
CA VAL A 161 1.00 -8.59 11.94
C VAL A 161 2.02 -9.56 12.54
N ILE A 162 3.09 -9.83 11.80
CA ILE A 162 4.18 -10.72 12.25
C ILE A 162 4.83 -10.15 13.51
N TYR A 163 5.09 -8.85 13.56
CA TYR A 163 5.62 -8.19 14.74
C TYR A 163 4.71 -8.34 15.97
N VAL A 164 3.39 -8.16 15.83
CA VAL A 164 2.45 -8.29 16.95
C VAL A 164 2.49 -9.71 17.54
N VAL A 165 2.41 -10.72 16.66
CA VAL A 165 2.29 -12.12 17.05
C VAL A 165 3.62 -12.71 17.52
N LYS A 166 4.70 -12.51 16.75
CA LYS A 166 6.00 -13.14 17.00
C LYS A 166 6.92 -12.29 17.86
N GLY A 167 6.69 -10.97 17.94
CA GLY A 167 7.59 -10.05 18.62
C GLY A 167 8.89 -9.76 17.84
N THR A 168 9.07 -10.38 16.67
CA THR A 168 10.23 -10.17 15.79
C THR A 168 9.95 -9.05 14.80
N ASP A 169 10.90 -8.13 14.65
CA ASP A 169 10.88 -7.15 13.58
C ASP A 169 11.38 -7.80 12.28
N VAL A 170 10.47 -8.01 11.34
CA VAL A 170 10.74 -8.61 10.03
C VAL A 170 10.84 -7.58 8.92
N ARG A 171 10.91 -6.29 9.24
CA ARG A 171 11.07 -5.23 8.23
C ARG A 171 12.45 -5.31 7.60
N HIS A 172 12.52 -5.07 6.29
CA HIS A 172 13.76 -5.07 5.50
C HIS A 172 14.55 -6.40 5.54
N VAL A 173 13.90 -7.52 5.86
CA VAL A 173 14.50 -8.85 5.78
C VAL A 173 14.19 -9.51 4.44
N SER A 174 14.91 -10.59 4.11
CA SER A 174 14.57 -11.38 2.93
C SER A 174 13.19 -12.02 3.07
N ARG A 175 12.50 -12.20 1.95
CA ARG A 175 11.21 -12.89 1.90
C ARG A 175 11.25 -14.26 2.57
N GLU A 176 12.31 -15.04 2.32
CA GLU A 176 12.53 -16.35 2.95
C GLU A 176 12.58 -16.28 4.49
N ARG A 177 13.19 -15.23 5.04
CA ARG A 177 13.25 -15.04 6.49
C ARG A 177 11.89 -14.66 7.04
N LEU A 178 11.16 -13.79 6.34
CA LEU A 178 9.81 -13.39 6.74
C LEU A 178 8.84 -14.59 6.73
N GLU A 179 8.86 -15.39 5.65
CA GLU A 179 8.05 -16.61 5.54
C GLU A 179 8.37 -17.60 6.67
N ARG A 180 9.66 -17.78 7.00
CA ARG A 180 10.07 -18.61 8.14
C ARG A 180 9.49 -18.12 9.46
N GLU A 181 9.65 -16.84 9.77
CA GLU A 181 9.15 -16.24 11.03
C GLU A 181 7.62 -16.28 11.11
N ALA A 182 6.93 -16.15 9.98
CA ALA A 182 5.48 -16.21 9.91
C ALA A 182 4.91 -17.62 10.13
N LEU A 183 5.65 -18.65 9.70
CA LEU A 183 5.23 -20.06 9.70
C LEU A 183 5.80 -20.88 10.87
N ASP A 184 6.86 -20.41 11.53
CA ASP A 184 7.39 -21.06 12.72
C ASP A 184 6.35 -21.02 13.85
N HIS A 185 6.01 -22.18 14.42
CA HIS A 185 4.99 -22.31 15.47
C HIS A 185 5.53 -21.99 16.86
#